data_AF-A0A197K7X6-F1
#
_entry.id   AF-A0A197K7X6-F1
#
_cell.length_a   1.000
_cell.length_b   1.000
_cell.length_c   1.000
_cell.angle_alpha   90.00
_cell.angle_beta   90.00
_cell.angle_gamma   90.00
#
_symmetry.space_group_name_H-M   'P 1'
#
loop_
_entity.id
_entity.type
_entity.pdbx_description
1 polymer ?
#
loop_
_entity_poly.entity_id
_entity_poly.type
_entity_poly.pdbx_seq_one_letter_code
_entity_poly.pdbx_strand_id
1 'polypeptide(L)'
;MRFSAVAIASALIAVANAQSAYFPFPPEGACVAACTDRVGKTRFPEYNDVDEYGPRFIESLSYTFESGSPNTSSFMADAGMCMGPCPPDELTLYRQQYPSKKLWYQANKSGTPPPRPVTTTTTTTTTTTTTTVAPTPTTPILDPAFPFIPNGACVAACTLEAGLSLNPNYSEDPKSPYFWESMSYSYVRGSANNQKFMIKAGTCMAPCPKDQIALYSSQYSAQVNWYNANKPATTTTTVPTTTVTTTTSAPPVVTTTPPGVDPAYPFKPNGPCVQNCINTVGKAMFPNFSDDPKSPYFFESLSYSFESGSDKTRAFMTDVGMCQGKCPAAENDLYSAQFFDQKVWYNANKPKPTTGVPTIPTVPTTPTTTTTTSDPVPTTPSGGFNYPFKPNGQCVAGCTNKVGRAMFPNYSEDPKSPYFIQSLSYTFESGSANT
;
A
#
# COMPACT_ATOMS: atom_id res chain seq x y z
N MET A 1 -22.73 56.77 -11.56
CA MET A 1 -22.60 55.35 -11.95
C MET A 1 -22.78 54.52 -10.70
N ARG A 2 -23.86 53.72 -10.63
CA ARG A 2 -24.15 52.83 -9.50
C ARG A 2 -23.54 51.47 -9.84
N PHE A 3 -22.56 51.01 -9.07
CA PHE A 3 -22.14 49.61 -9.11
C PHE A 3 -22.71 48.91 -7.89
N SER A 4 -23.66 48.02 -8.20
CA SER A 4 -24.42 47.21 -7.26
C SER A 4 -23.57 46.10 -6.66
N ALA A 5 -23.85 45.87 -5.38
CA ALA A 5 -23.47 44.70 -4.60
C ALA A 5 -23.94 43.40 -5.27
N VAL A 6 -23.00 42.54 -5.66
CA VAL A 6 -23.23 41.13 -5.97
C VAL A 6 -22.03 40.34 -5.45
N ALA A 7 -21.97 40.06 -4.14
CA ALA A 7 -20.91 39.23 -3.56
C ALA A 7 -21.29 38.53 -2.24
N ILE A 8 -22.59 38.27 -1.97
CA ILE A 8 -23.01 37.62 -0.70
C ILE A 8 -23.93 36.40 -0.91
N ALA A 9 -24.05 35.86 -2.13
CA ALA A 9 -24.89 34.68 -2.37
C ALA A 9 -24.13 33.33 -2.25
N SER A 10 -22.81 33.31 -2.47
CA SER A 10 -22.05 32.05 -2.57
C SER A 10 -21.65 31.43 -1.21
N ALA A 11 -21.55 32.25 -0.16
CA ALA A 11 -21.14 31.77 1.17
C ALA A 11 -22.29 31.11 1.96
N LEU A 12 -23.55 31.44 1.66
CA LEU A 12 -24.70 30.92 2.39
C LEU A 12 -25.06 29.47 2.02
N ILE A 13 -24.72 29.01 0.81
CA ILE A 13 -24.99 27.62 0.37
C ILE A 13 -24.04 26.63 1.06
N ALA A 14 -22.82 27.05 1.42
CA ALA A 14 -21.85 26.19 2.11
C ALA A 14 -22.18 26.00 3.61
N VAL A 15 -22.75 27.01 4.27
CA VAL A 15 -23.14 26.91 5.69
C VAL A 15 -24.44 26.13 5.88
N ALA A 16 -25.36 26.20 4.91
CA ALA A 16 -26.60 25.41 4.95
C ALA A 16 -26.33 23.89 4.79
N ASN A 17 -25.34 23.49 3.97
CA ASN A 17 -25.00 22.07 3.77
C ASN A 17 -24.22 21.44 4.93
N ALA A 18 -23.64 22.24 5.83
CA ALA A 18 -22.96 21.73 7.02
C ALA A 18 -23.94 21.31 8.14
N GLN A 19 -25.23 21.63 8.03
CA GLN A 19 -26.28 21.23 8.97
C GLN A 19 -27.26 20.21 8.39
N SER A 20 -26.97 19.64 7.22
CA SER A 20 -27.73 18.50 6.71
C SER A 20 -27.57 17.35 7.70
N ALA A 21 -28.65 16.99 8.40
CA ALA A 21 -28.68 15.82 9.28
C ALA A 21 -28.35 14.52 8.53
N TYR A 22 -28.51 14.50 7.20
CA TYR A 22 -28.35 13.33 6.34
C TYR A 22 -27.05 13.40 5.54
N PHE A 23 -26.54 12.26 5.11
CA PHE A 23 -25.36 12.14 4.25
C PHE A 23 -25.76 12.33 2.78
N PRO A 24 -25.50 13.51 2.18
CA PRO A 24 -26.16 13.91 0.92
C PRO A 24 -25.46 13.37 -0.32
N PHE A 25 -24.57 12.38 -0.17
CA PHE A 25 -23.72 11.91 -1.26
C PHE A 25 -24.26 10.60 -1.81
N PRO A 26 -24.56 10.53 -3.12
CA PRO A 26 -24.97 9.27 -3.71
C PRO A 26 -23.80 8.28 -3.67
N PRO A 27 -24.08 6.96 -3.55
CA PRO A 27 -23.06 5.93 -3.64
C PRO A 27 -22.23 6.08 -4.92
N GLU A 28 -20.91 5.92 -4.82
CA GLU A 28 -20.00 6.13 -5.97
C GLU A 28 -20.01 4.99 -6.97
N GLY A 29 -20.78 3.94 -6.68
CA GLY A 29 -20.97 2.76 -7.49
C GLY A 29 -20.72 1.48 -6.70
N ALA A 30 -21.08 0.35 -7.31
CA ALA A 30 -21.08 -0.94 -6.60
C ALA A 30 -19.65 -1.44 -6.36
N CYS A 31 -18.70 -1.16 -7.27
CA CYS A 31 -17.31 -1.61 -7.11
C CYS A 31 -16.61 -0.84 -5.99
N VAL A 32 -16.70 0.50 -6.00
CA VAL A 32 -16.08 1.34 -4.96
C VAL A 32 -16.68 1.01 -3.59
N ALA A 33 -18.01 0.93 -3.47
CA ALA A 33 -18.66 0.61 -2.20
C ALA A 33 -18.29 -0.79 -1.67
N ALA A 34 -18.29 -1.82 -2.52
CA ALA A 34 -17.86 -3.16 -2.10
C ALA A 34 -16.37 -3.20 -1.71
N CYS A 35 -15.56 -2.39 -2.37
CA CYS A 35 -14.15 -2.29 -2.09
C CYS A 35 -13.87 -1.65 -0.72
N THR A 36 -14.44 -0.48 -0.45
CA THR A 36 -14.27 0.22 0.82
C THR A 36 -14.87 -0.58 1.97
N ASP A 37 -16.04 -1.21 1.78
CA ASP A 37 -16.65 -2.13 2.75
C ASP A 37 -15.73 -3.31 3.09
N ARG A 38 -15.19 -3.99 2.08
CA ARG A 38 -14.28 -5.13 2.29
C ARG A 38 -13.01 -4.71 3.04
N VAL A 39 -12.37 -3.61 2.64
CA VAL A 39 -11.14 -3.11 3.25
C VAL A 39 -11.39 -2.56 4.65
N GLY A 40 -12.55 -1.96 4.88
CA GLY A 40 -12.98 -1.49 6.19
C GLY A 40 -13.23 -2.66 7.15
N LYS A 41 -13.89 -3.72 6.69
CA LYS A 41 -14.19 -4.92 7.48
C LYS A 41 -12.96 -5.69 7.95
N THR A 42 -11.80 -5.56 7.29
CA THR A 42 -10.55 -6.15 7.80
C THR A 42 -9.99 -5.42 9.01
N ARG A 43 -10.37 -4.15 9.21
CA ARG A 43 -9.95 -3.32 10.35
C ARG A 43 -11.00 -3.26 11.44
N PHE A 44 -12.26 -3.28 11.02
CA PHE A 44 -13.40 -3.05 11.87
C PHE A 44 -14.59 -3.87 11.35
N PRO A 45 -14.95 -5.01 12.00
CA PRO A 45 -15.95 -5.93 11.47
C PRO A 45 -17.34 -5.31 11.21
N GLU A 46 -17.70 -4.27 11.95
CA GLU A 46 -18.96 -3.53 11.80
C GLU A 46 -18.84 -2.34 10.83
N TYR A 47 -17.76 -2.25 10.05
CA TYR A 47 -17.55 -1.19 9.07
C TYR A 47 -18.72 -1.14 8.08
N ASN A 48 -19.23 0.07 7.88
CA ASN A 48 -20.28 0.39 6.95
C ASN A 48 -20.24 1.88 6.63
N ASP A 49 -19.72 2.24 5.46
CA ASP A 49 -19.66 3.61 4.92
C ASP A 49 -20.76 3.89 3.89
N VAL A 50 -21.76 2.99 3.78
CA VAL A 50 -22.86 3.07 2.81
C VAL A 50 -24.20 3.37 3.50
N ASP A 51 -24.48 2.73 4.64
CA ASP A 51 -25.71 2.93 5.41
C ASP A 51 -25.55 4.10 6.39
N GLU A 52 -26.00 5.29 5.99
CA GLU A 52 -25.94 6.52 6.80
C GLU A 52 -26.64 6.42 8.17
N TYR A 53 -27.55 5.45 8.33
CA TYR A 53 -28.28 5.19 9.57
C TYR A 53 -27.62 4.14 10.46
N GLY A 54 -26.52 3.52 10.01
CA GLY A 54 -25.80 2.52 10.77
C GLY A 54 -25.18 3.14 12.03
N PRO A 55 -25.20 2.45 13.19
CA PRO A 55 -24.60 2.97 14.43
C PRO A 55 -23.10 3.24 14.30
N ARG A 56 -22.46 2.68 13.27
CA ARG A 56 -21.03 2.76 12.99
C ARG A 56 -20.67 3.57 11.75
N PHE A 57 -21.63 4.27 11.16
CA PHE A 57 -21.41 5.02 9.92
C PHE A 57 -20.30 6.07 10.05
N ILE A 58 -20.42 6.97 11.06
CA ILE A 58 -19.43 8.02 11.33
C ILE A 58 -18.06 7.43 11.68
N GLU A 59 -18.03 6.33 12.44
CA GLU A 59 -16.79 5.63 12.77
C GLU A 59 -16.12 5.04 11.50
N SER A 60 -16.91 4.48 10.59
CA SER A 60 -16.42 3.96 9.31
C SER A 60 -15.83 5.07 8.44
N LEU A 61 -16.50 6.22 8.36
CA LEU A 61 -15.98 7.39 7.64
C LEU A 61 -14.65 7.92 8.21
N SER A 62 -14.36 7.69 9.49
CA SER A 62 -13.10 8.12 10.11
C SER A 62 -11.87 7.46 9.48
N TYR A 63 -11.99 6.20 9.03
CA TYR A 63 -10.93 5.49 8.31
C TYR A 63 -10.60 6.13 6.97
N THR A 64 -11.54 6.85 6.36
CA THR A 64 -11.33 7.53 5.08
C THR A 64 -10.88 8.98 5.27
N PHE A 65 -11.40 9.68 6.28
CA PHE A 65 -11.33 11.15 6.35
C PHE A 65 -10.55 11.73 7.54
N GLU A 66 -10.28 10.96 8.59
CA GLU A 66 -9.54 11.47 9.74
C GLU A 66 -8.03 11.53 9.44
N SER A 67 -7.54 12.73 9.13
CA SER A 67 -6.17 12.89 8.65
C SER A 67 -5.15 12.63 9.77
N GLY A 68 -4.06 11.94 9.43
CA GLY A 68 -2.94 11.73 10.36
C GLY A 68 -3.07 10.51 11.27
N SER A 69 -4.13 9.70 11.15
CA SER A 69 -4.22 8.43 11.87
C SER A 69 -3.53 7.29 11.07
N PRO A 70 -2.83 6.36 11.74
CA PRO A 70 -2.30 5.15 11.09
C PRO A 70 -3.39 4.30 10.43
N ASN A 71 -4.60 4.31 11.00
CA ASN A 71 -5.75 3.62 10.46
C ASN A 71 -6.16 4.20 9.09
N THR A 72 -6.11 5.52 8.95
CA THR A 72 -6.49 6.21 7.71
C THR A 72 -5.46 6.01 6.61
N SER A 73 -4.17 6.12 6.90
CA SER A 73 -3.13 5.87 5.88
C SER A 73 -3.16 4.43 5.38
N SER A 74 -3.29 3.47 6.32
CA SER A 74 -3.39 2.05 6.00
C SER A 74 -4.67 1.74 5.20
N PHE A 75 -5.83 2.28 5.63
CA PHE A 75 -7.10 2.11 4.93
C PHE A 75 -7.03 2.68 3.51
N MET A 76 -6.57 3.92 3.34
CA MET A 76 -6.49 4.56 2.02
C MET A 76 -5.54 3.84 1.07
N ALA A 77 -4.44 3.27 1.58
CA ALA A 77 -3.53 2.45 0.79
C ALA A 77 -4.22 1.16 0.29
N ASP A 78 -4.85 0.40 1.19
CA ASP A 78 -5.53 -0.85 0.84
C ASP A 78 -6.76 -0.61 -0.03
N ALA A 79 -7.55 0.43 0.28
CA ALA A 79 -8.72 0.83 -0.46
C ALA A 79 -8.30 1.31 -1.86
N GLY A 80 -7.21 2.07 -1.99
CA GLY A 80 -6.65 2.47 -3.28
C GLY A 80 -6.23 1.28 -4.15
N MET A 81 -5.51 0.31 -3.57
CA MET A 81 -5.16 -0.94 -4.28
C MET A 81 -6.40 -1.74 -4.70
N CYS A 82 -7.39 -1.80 -3.82
CA CYS A 82 -8.63 -2.52 -4.05
C CYS A 82 -9.55 -1.83 -5.09
N MET A 83 -9.54 -0.49 -5.14
CA MET A 83 -10.29 0.34 -6.08
C MET A 83 -9.64 0.40 -7.46
N GLY A 84 -8.34 0.11 -7.59
CA GLY A 84 -7.61 0.12 -8.86
C GLY A 84 -8.34 -0.51 -10.08
N PRO A 85 -9.00 -1.68 -9.95
CA PRO A 85 -9.76 -2.30 -11.04
C PRO A 85 -11.21 -1.83 -11.17
N CYS A 86 -11.68 -0.84 -10.39
CA CYS A 86 -13.04 -0.36 -10.50
C CYS A 86 -13.28 0.46 -11.78
N PRO A 87 -14.53 0.54 -12.27
CA PRO A 87 -14.87 1.31 -13.45
C PRO A 87 -14.39 2.78 -13.34
N PRO A 88 -13.83 3.37 -14.42
CA PRO A 88 -13.28 4.72 -14.38
C PRO A 88 -14.28 5.81 -13.98
N ASP A 89 -15.57 5.63 -14.27
CA ASP A 89 -16.67 6.51 -13.89
C ASP A 89 -16.93 6.48 -12.38
N GLU A 90 -16.96 5.30 -11.74
CA GLU A 90 -17.06 5.17 -10.28
C GLU A 90 -15.86 5.83 -9.57
N LEU A 91 -14.64 5.58 -10.06
CA LEU A 91 -13.42 6.18 -9.52
C LEU A 91 -13.40 7.71 -9.66
N THR A 92 -13.95 8.20 -10.77
CA THR A 92 -14.07 9.64 -11.02
C THR A 92 -15.08 10.26 -10.05
N LEU A 93 -16.23 9.61 -9.84
CA LEU A 93 -17.23 10.05 -8.89
C LEU A 93 -16.69 10.05 -7.44
N TYR A 94 -15.96 9.01 -7.04
CA TYR A 94 -15.26 8.93 -5.76
C TYR A 94 -14.32 10.13 -5.54
N ARG A 95 -13.44 10.41 -6.51
CA ARG A 95 -12.51 11.55 -6.43
C ARG A 95 -13.24 12.89 -6.39
N GLN A 96 -14.31 13.05 -7.17
CA GLN A 96 -15.11 14.28 -7.21
C GLN A 96 -15.85 14.54 -5.89
N GLN A 97 -16.39 13.49 -5.27
CA GLN A 97 -17.14 13.62 -4.01
C GLN A 97 -16.23 13.72 -2.78
N TYR A 98 -14.99 13.20 -2.85
CA TYR A 98 -14.09 13.10 -1.70
C TYR A 98 -13.93 14.41 -0.90
N PRO A 99 -13.67 15.59 -1.50
CA PRO A 99 -13.53 16.84 -0.74
C PRO A 99 -14.81 17.23 0.01
N SER A 100 -15.96 17.08 -0.64
CA SER A 100 -17.26 17.41 -0.04
C SER A 100 -17.66 16.43 1.05
N LYS A 101 -17.42 15.12 0.86
CA LYS A 101 -17.61 14.10 1.89
C LYS A 101 -16.74 14.36 3.11
N LYS A 102 -15.47 14.72 2.89
CA LYS A 102 -14.54 15.07 3.96
C LYS A 102 -15.04 16.29 4.76
N LEU A 103 -15.49 17.35 4.08
CA LEU A 103 -16.04 18.54 4.74
C LEU A 103 -17.29 18.21 5.57
N TRP A 104 -18.22 17.44 4.99
CA TRP A 104 -19.42 16.98 5.70
C TRP A 104 -19.05 16.15 6.93
N TYR A 105 -18.13 15.19 6.79
CA TYR A 105 -17.68 14.36 7.90
C TYR A 105 -17.07 15.22 9.01
N GLN A 106 -16.19 16.16 8.70
CA GLN A 106 -15.59 17.03 9.71
C GLN A 106 -16.63 17.90 10.45
N ALA A 107 -17.70 18.32 9.76
CA ALA A 107 -18.81 19.04 10.39
C ALA A 107 -19.70 18.14 11.29
N ASN A 108 -19.78 16.84 10.99
CA ASN A 108 -20.73 15.91 11.62
C ASN A 108 -20.09 14.84 12.52
N LYS A 109 -18.75 14.76 12.61
CA LYS A 109 -18.05 13.67 13.32
C LYS A 109 -18.31 13.58 14.82
N SER A 110 -18.85 14.64 15.42
CA SER A 110 -19.26 14.69 16.84
C SER A 110 -20.78 14.50 17.04
N GLY A 111 -21.55 14.42 15.96
CA GLY A 111 -23.00 14.24 16.01
C GLY A 111 -23.41 12.77 16.13
N THR A 112 -24.57 12.52 16.73
CA THR A 112 -25.25 11.23 16.59
C THR A 112 -25.90 11.16 15.20
N PRO A 113 -25.78 10.03 14.48
CA PRO A 113 -26.50 9.83 13.22
C PRO A 113 -28.00 10.15 13.38
N PRO A 114 -28.64 10.73 12.35
CA PRO A 114 -30.07 11.01 12.41
C PRO A 114 -30.85 9.70 12.60
N PRO A 115 -31.97 9.71 13.35
CA PRO A 115 -32.84 8.54 13.43
C PRO A 115 -33.36 8.19 12.03
N ARG A 116 -33.30 6.90 11.69
CA ARG A 116 -33.83 6.37 10.42
C ARG A 116 -35.29 6.80 10.27
N PRO A 117 -35.68 7.49 9.18
CA PRO A 117 -37.07 7.77 8.90
C PRO A 117 -37.86 6.46 8.89
N VAL A 118 -38.94 6.39 9.66
CA VAL A 118 -39.83 5.22 9.66
C VAL A 118 -40.64 5.26 8.37
N THR A 119 -40.13 4.62 7.33
CA THR A 119 -40.88 4.48 6.08
C THR A 119 -41.95 3.40 6.27
N THR A 120 -43.20 3.82 6.44
CA THR A 120 -44.37 2.93 6.41
C THR A 120 -44.45 2.30 5.02
N THR A 121 -43.94 1.08 4.89
CA THR A 121 -43.92 0.36 3.62
C THR A 121 -45.26 -0.37 3.47
N THR A 122 -46.12 0.12 2.58
CA THR A 122 -47.33 -0.61 2.16
C THR A 122 -46.92 -1.73 1.23
N THR A 123 -46.87 -2.96 1.73
CA THR A 123 -46.52 -4.16 0.96
C THR A 123 -47.67 -4.55 0.02
N THR A 124 -47.51 -4.33 -1.28
CA THR A 124 -48.38 -4.91 -2.32
C THR A 124 -47.80 -6.25 -2.75
N THR A 125 -48.40 -7.35 -2.32
CA THR A 125 -48.00 -8.72 -2.67
C THR A 125 -48.36 -9.02 -4.13
N THR A 126 -47.38 -9.16 -5.02
CA THR A 126 -47.58 -9.74 -6.36
C THR A 126 -47.03 -11.17 -6.36
N THR A 127 -47.94 -12.14 -6.47
CA THR A 127 -47.61 -13.57 -6.53
C THR A 127 -47.13 -13.93 -7.94
N THR A 128 -45.85 -14.26 -8.10
CA THR A 128 -45.30 -14.83 -9.34
C THR A 128 -45.08 -16.33 -9.15
N THR A 129 -45.82 -17.14 -9.90
CA THR A 129 -45.71 -18.60 -9.90
C THR A 129 -44.53 -19.03 -10.77
N THR A 130 -43.48 -19.59 -10.15
CA THR A 130 -42.33 -20.17 -10.86
C THR A 130 -42.44 -21.69 -10.84
N THR A 131 -42.52 -22.31 -12.02
CA THR A 131 -42.58 -23.77 -12.19
C THR A 131 -41.17 -24.36 -12.09
N THR A 132 -40.92 -25.15 -11.05
CA THR A 132 -39.66 -25.87 -10.82
C THR A 132 -39.66 -27.20 -11.57
N VAL A 133 -38.72 -27.40 -12.49
CA VAL A 133 -38.42 -28.70 -13.11
C VAL A 133 -37.23 -29.34 -12.38
N ALA A 134 -37.38 -30.61 -12.00
CA ALA A 134 -36.37 -31.39 -11.28
C ALA A 134 -35.17 -31.73 -12.17
N PRO A 135 -33.91 -31.57 -11.69
CA PRO A 135 -32.74 -31.99 -12.44
C PRO A 135 -32.51 -33.51 -12.31
N THR A 136 -32.37 -34.14 -13.47
CA THR A 136 -31.86 -35.51 -13.66
C THR A 136 -30.36 -35.55 -13.31
N PRO A 137 -29.86 -36.59 -12.60
CA PRO A 137 -28.44 -36.70 -12.28
C PRO A 137 -27.69 -37.22 -13.50
N THR A 138 -27.08 -36.31 -14.23
CA THR A 138 -26.09 -36.65 -15.25
C THR A 138 -24.73 -36.22 -14.72
N THR A 139 -23.79 -37.15 -14.65
CA THR A 139 -22.36 -36.84 -14.59
C THR A 139 -21.95 -36.22 -15.93
N PRO A 140 -21.40 -35.00 -15.93
CA PRO A 140 -20.32 -34.75 -16.87
C PRO A 140 -19.15 -34.02 -16.20
N ILE A 141 -17.94 -34.46 -16.54
CA ILE A 141 -16.77 -33.56 -16.55
C ILE A 141 -17.02 -32.61 -17.72
N LEU A 142 -17.82 -31.56 -17.50
CA LEU A 142 -17.82 -30.40 -18.39
C LEU A 142 -16.62 -29.57 -17.97
N ASP A 143 -15.55 -29.65 -18.75
CA ASP A 143 -14.52 -28.62 -18.79
C ASP A 143 -15.19 -27.35 -19.35
N PRO A 144 -15.55 -26.35 -18.52
CA PRO A 144 -16.16 -25.15 -19.05
C PRO A 144 -15.09 -24.43 -19.86
N ALA A 145 -15.21 -24.50 -21.19
CA ALA A 145 -14.29 -23.83 -22.11
C ALA A 145 -14.07 -22.38 -21.64
N PHE A 146 -12.81 -21.99 -21.46
CA PHE A 146 -12.45 -20.63 -21.04
C PHE A 146 -12.96 -19.62 -22.08
N PRO A 147 -14.02 -18.84 -21.79
CA PRO A 147 -14.83 -18.19 -22.81
C PRO A 147 -14.31 -16.79 -23.16
N PHE A 148 -13.00 -16.58 -23.10
CA PHE A 148 -12.38 -15.28 -23.30
C PHE A 148 -11.49 -15.29 -24.53
N ILE A 149 -11.42 -14.15 -25.19
CA ILE A 149 -10.52 -13.96 -26.33
C ILE A 149 -9.09 -14.06 -25.78
N PRO A 150 -8.21 -14.88 -26.40
CA PRO A 150 -6.81 -14.95 -26.00
C PRO A 150 -6.20 -13.56 -25.95
N ASN A 151 -5.40 -13.32 -24.90
CA ASN A 151 -4.63 -12.09 -24.80
C ASN A 151 -3.70 -11.96 -26.01
N GLY A 152 -3.37 -10.72 -26.40
CA GLY A 152 -2.36 -10.50 -27.42
C GLY A 152 -1.01 -11.10 -27.00
N ALA A 153 -0.17 -11.45 -27.98
CA ALA A 153 1.05 -12.23 -27.76
C ALA A 153 1.99 -11.65 -26.68
N CYS A 154 2.08 -10.32 -26.58
CA CYS A 154 2.92 -9.67 -25.57
C CYS A 154 2.34 -9.85 -24.16
N VAL A 155 1.04 -9.57 -23.97
CA VAL A 155 0.35 -9.75 -22.70
C VAL A 155 0.35 -11.23 -22.28
N ALA A 156 0.09 -12.15 -23.21
CA ALA A 156 0.13 -13.58 -22.95
C ALA A 156 1.53 -14.05 -22.49
N ALA A 157 2.60 -13.59 -23.16
CA ALA A 157 3.96 -13.90 -22.75
C ALA A 157 4.28 -13.37 -21.34
N CYS A 158 3.82 -12.15 -21.02
CA CYS A 158 4.01 -11.56 -19.70
C CYS A 158 3.23 -12.28 -18.59
N THR A 159 1.99 -12.68 -18.86
CA THR A 159 1.19 -13.50 -17.95
C THR A 159 1.87 -14.84 -17.70
N LEU A 160 2.33 -15.50 -18.76
CA LEU A 160 3.04 -16.77 -18.69
C LEU A 160 4.35 -16.65 -17.89
N GLU A 161 5.17 -15.63 -18.15
CA GLU A 161 6.41 -15.38 -17.40
C GLU A 161 6.12 -15.15 -15.91
N ALA A 162 5.14 -14.29 -15.60
CA ALA A 162 4.76 -14.00 -14.23
C ALA A 162 4.25 -15.25 -13.51
N GLY A 163 3.44 -16.05 -14.18
CA GLY A 163 2.92 -17.32 -13.67
C GLY A 163 4.03 -18.34 -13.41
N LEU A 164 4.90 -18.56 -14.39
CA LEU A 164 6.05 -19.48 -14.28
C LEU A 164 7.03 -19.09 -13.17
N SER A 165 7.13 -17.79 -12.87
CA SER A 165 7.95 -17.31 -11.74
C SER A 165 7.38 -17.68 -10.36
N LEU A 166 6.09 -18.01 -10.27
CA LEU A 166 5.42 -18.41 -9.03
C LEU A 166 5.23 -19.93 -8.95
N ASN A 167 4.98 -20.58 -10.09
CA ASN A 167 4.81 -22.03 -10.18
C ASN A 167 5.36 -22.52 -11.52
N PRO A 168 6.35 -23.42 -11.54
CA PRO A 168 6.93 -23.93 -12.79
C PRO A 168 5.92 -24.69 -13.67
N ASN A 169 4.80 -25.13 -13.10
CA ASN A 169 3.72 -25.80 -13.82
C ASN A 169 2.60 -24.84 -14.27
N TYR A 170 2.81 -23.53 -14.17
CA TYR A 170 1.83 -22.54 -14.55
C TYR A 170 1.35 -22.74 -15.99
N SER A 171 0.04 -22.71 -16.20
CA SER A 171 -0.57 -22.89 -17.51
C SER A 171 -1.91 -22.15 -17.60
N GLU A 172 -2.08 -21.40 -18.69
CA GLU A 172 -3.38 -20.81 -19.09
C GLU A 172 -4.20 -21.77 -19.97
N ASP A 173 -3.69 -22.97 -20.30
CA ASP A 173 -4.42 -23.97 -21.06
C ASP A 173 -5.53 -24.57 -20.18
N PRO A 174 -6.83 -24.42 -20.53
CA PRO A 174 -7.94 -24.99 -19.77
C PRO A 174 -7.84 -26.50 -19.55
N LYS A 175 -7.12 -27.22 -20.44
CA LYS A 175 -6.90 -28.66 -20.35
C LYS A 175 -5.77 -29.05 -19.42
N SER A 176 -4.97 -28.10 -18.94
CA SER A 176 -3.88 -28.37 -18.02
C SER A 176 -4.40 -28.79 -16.65
N PRO A 177 -3.82 -29.83 -16.01
CA PRO A 177 -4.17 -30.18 -14.63
C PRO A 177 -3.85 -29.06 -13.63
N TYR A 178 -3.03 -28.08 -14.04
CA TYR A 178 -2.64 -26.93 -13.22
C TYR A 178 -3.43 -25.66 -13.55
N PHE A 179 -4.43 -25.72 -14.44
CA PHE A 179 -5.19 -24.55 -14.88
C PHE A 179 -5.79 -23.77 -13.71
N TRP A 180 -6.57 -24.43 -12.84
CA TRP A 180 -7.26 -23.77 -11.72
C TRP A 180 -6.31 -23.14 -10.70
N GLU A 181 -5.17 -23.79 -10.45
CA GLU A 181 -4.13 -23.26 -9.58
C GLU A 181 -3.46 -22.03 -10.23
N SER A 182 -3.12 -22.12 -11.51
CA SER A 182 -2.52 -21.03 -12.29
C SER A 182 -3.43 -19.79 -12.31
N MET A 183 -4.71 -20.00 -12.60
CA MET A 183 -5.73 -18.96 -12.58
C MET A 183 -5.89 -18.34 -11.18
N SER A 184 -5.64 -19.10 -10.11
CA SER A 184 -5.74 -18.59 -8.75
C SER A 184 -4.73 -17.46 -8.47
N TYR A 185 -3.54 -17.51 -9.08
CA TYR A 185 -2.56 -16.44 -8.96
C TYR A 185 -3.07 -15.16 -9.63
N SER A 186 -3.73 -15.24 -10.78
CA SER A 186 -4.23 -14.05 -11.48
C SER A 186 -5.53 -13.48 -10.88
N TYR A 187 -6.39 -14.33 -10.32
CA TYR A 187 -7.79 -13.97 -10.03
C TYR A 187 -8.24 -14.09 -8.56
N VAL A 188 -7.47 -14.74 -7.66
CA VAL A 188 -7.74 -14.68 -6.21
C VAL A 188 -7.19 -13.38 -5.64
N ARG A 189 -7.97 -12.31 -5.83
CA ARG A 189 -7.62 -10.94 -5.45
C ARG A 189 -7.22 -10.84 -3.97
N GLY A 190 -6.12 -10.14 -3.71
CA GLY A 190 -5.63 -9.85 -2.36
C GLY A 190 -4.73 -10.94 -1.77
N SER A 191 -4.65 -12.13 -2.37
CA SER A 191 -3.67 -13.14 -1.93
C SER A 191 -2.23 -12.67 -2.20
N ALA A 192 -1.27 -13.16 -1.40
CA ALA A 192 0.14 -12.83 -1.58
C ALA A 192 0.65 -13.21 -2.97
N ASN A 193 0.22 -14.37 -3.49
CA ASN A 193 0.57 -14.81 -4.84
C ASN A 193 -0.07 -13.93 -5.91
N ASN A 194 -1.30 -13.47 -5.70
CA ASN A 194 -1.93 -12.53 -6.62
C ASN A 194 -1.23 -11.18 -6.69
N GLN A 195 -0.81 -10.63 -5.56
CA GLN A 195 -0.04 -9.39 -5.56
C GLN A 195 1.29 -9.57 -6.30
N LYS A 196 2.04 -10.65 -6.03
CA LYS A 196 3.29 -10.96 -6.73
C LYS A 196 3.07 -11.14 -8.23
N PHE A 197 2.02 -11.87 -8.62
CA PHE A 197 1.65 -12.09 -10.01
C PHE A 197 1.35 -10.74 -10.70
N MET A 198 0.44 -9.93 -10.15
CA MET A 198 0.03 -8.66 -10.74
C MET A 198 1.19 -7.66 -10.86
N ILE A 199 2.10 -7.63 -9.87
CA ILE A 199 3.31 -6.79 -9.94
C ILE A 199 4.22 -7.24 -11.08
N LYS A 200 4.51 -8.54 -11.18
CA LYS A 200 5.42 -9.10 -12.19
C LYS A 200 4.82 -8.99 -13.60
N ALA A 201 3.56 -9.41 -13.76
CA ALA A 201 2.80 -9.31 -15.00
C ALA A 201 2.66 -7.85 -15.44
N GLY A 202 2.23 -6.96 -14.56
CA GLY A 202 2.05 -5.53 -14.87
C GLY A 202 3.36 -4.83 -15.26
N THR A 203 4.47 -5.16 -14.60
CA THR A 203 5.80 -4.62 -14.96
C THR A 203 6.22 -5.11 -16.35
N CYS A 204 5.97 -6.38 -16.69
CA CYS A 204 6.25 -6.93 -18.02
C CYS A 204 5.32 -6.35 -19.10
N MET A 205 4.04 -6.11 -18.77
CA MET A 205 3.03 -5.65 -19.73
C MET A 205 3.20 -4.17 -20.10
N ALA A 206 3.94 -3.37 -19.33
CA ALA A 206 4.09 -1.95 -19.58
C ALA A 206 4.62 -1.57 -20.98
N PRO A 207 5.63 -2.25 -21.56
CA PRO A 207 6.04 -2.04 -22.95
C PRO A 207 5.11 -2.67 -24.01
N CYS A 208 4.06 -3.41 -23.62
CA CYS A 208 3.19 -4.06 -24.60
C CYS A 208 2.38 -3.05 -25.42
N PRO A 209 1.95 -3.43 -26.65
CA PRO A 209 1.05 -2.61 -27.45
C PRO A 209 -0.23 -2.25 -26.68
N LYS A 210 -0.63 -0.98 -26.75
CA LYS A 210 -1.74 -0.42 -25.95
C LYS A 210 -3.07 -1.13 -26.20
N ASP A 211 -3.31 -1.59 -27.42
CA ASP A 211 -4.49 -2.36 -27.80
C ASP A 211 -4.56 -3.73 -27.08
N GLN A 212 -3.41 -4.39 -26.87
CA GLN A 212 -3.36 -5.64 -26.11
C GLN A 212 -3.61 -5.41 -24.62
N ILE A 213 -3.03 -4.34 -24.04
CA ILE A 213 -3.28 -3.95 -22.64
C ILE A 213 -4.75 -3.57 -22.44
N ALA A 214 -5.35 -2.85 -23.40
CA ALA A 214 -6.77 -2.49 -23.37
C ALA A 214 -7.67 -3.73 -23.45
N LEU A 215 -7.36 -4.70 -24.31
CA LEU A 215 -8.08 -5.97 -24.41
C LEU A 215 -7.97 -6.80 -23.12
N TYR A 216 -6.78 -6.86 -22.51
CA TYR A 216 -6.58 -7.51 -21.21
C TYR A 216 -7.44 -6.86 -20.13
N SER A 217 -7.35 -5.52 -20.01
CA SER A 217 -8.05 -4.75 -18.99
C SER A 217 -9.57 -4.85 -19.14
N SER A 218 -10.09 -4.86 -20.37
CA SER A 218 -11.54 -4.96 -20.63
C SER A 218 -12.11 -6.34 -20.29
N GLN A 219 -11.33 -7.41 -20.45
CA GLN A 219 -11.77 -8.77 -20.13
C GLN A 219 -11.50 -9.16 -18.67
N TYR A 220 -10.57 -8.50 -17.97
CA TYR A 220 -10.09 -8.91 -16.64
C TYR A 220 -11.21 -9.05 -15.60
N SER A 221 -12.15 -8.11 -15.54
CA SER A 221 -13.28 -8.19 -14.59
C SER A 221 -14.18 -9.41 -14.89
N ALA A 222 -14.48 -9.66 -16.16
CA ALA A 222 -15.28 -10.79 -16.57
C ALA A 222 -14.56 -12.13 -16.32
N GLN A 223 -13.25 -12.18 -16.54
CA GLN A 223 -12.39 -13.33 -16.22
C GLN A 223 -12.40 -13.66 -14.72
N VAL A 224 -12.28 -12.64 -13.85
CA VAL A 224 -12.38 -12.81 -12.38
C VAL A 224 -13.74 -13.39 -11.99
N ASN A 225 -14.84 -12.85 -12.54
CA ASN A 225 -16.19 -13.32 -12.24
C ASN A 225 -16.40 -14.76 -12.69
N TRP A 226 -15.95 -15.09 -13.91
CA TRP A 226 -16.02 -16.45 -14.43
C TRP A 226 -15.19 -17.42 -13.59
N TYR A 227 -13.96 -17.07 -13.22
CA TYR A 227 -13.12 -17.91 -12.37
C TYR A 227 -13.79 -18.19 -11.02
N ASN A 228 -14.34 -17.17 -10.36
CA ASN A 228 -15.01 -17.35 -9.08
C ASN A 228 -16.27 -18.21 -9.16
N ALA A 229 -17.00 -18.14 -10.29
CA ALA A 229 -18.20 -18.95 -10.51
C ALA A 229 -17.90 -20.41 -10.86
N ASN A 230 -16.74 -20.69 -11.49
CA ASN A 230 -16.44 -22.01 -12.05
C ASN A 230 -15.31 -22.76 -11.33
N LYS A 231 -14.54 -22.10 -10.45
CA LYS A 231 -13.45 -22.76 -9.73
C LYS A 231 -13.97 -23.92 -8.88
N PRO A 232 -13.25 -25.07 -8.83
CA PRO A 232 -13.65 -26.19 -8.00
C PRO A 232 -13.65 -25.79 -6.51
N ALA A 233 -14.67 -26.25 -5.77
CA ALA A 233 -14.84 -25.94 -4.34
C ALA A 233 -13.72 -26.48 -3.45
N THR A 234 -13.00 -27.51 -3.92
CA THR A 234 -11.87 -28.15 -3.24
C THR A 234 -10.72 -28.31 -4.21
N THR A 235 -9.78 -27.36 -4.20
CA THR A 235 -8.47 -27.52 -4.85
C THR A 235 -7.56 -28.39 -3.99
N THR A 236 -7.91 -29.67 -3.82
CA THR A 236 -6.96 -30.67 -3.33
C THR A 236 -6.47 -31.44 -4.53
N THR A 237 -5.63 -30.79 -5.34
CA THR A 237 -5.03 -31.46 -6.48
C THR A 237 -3.93 -32.38 -5.96
N THR A 238 -4.27 -33.63 -5.69
CA THR A 238 -3.29 -34.72 -5.62
C THR A 238 -2.77 -34.98 -7.04
N VAL A 239 -1.88 -34.11 -7.52
CA VAL A 239 -1.15 -34.36 -8.76
C VAL A 239 0.02 -35.29 -8.44
N PRO A 240 0.21 -36.39 -9.18
CA PRO A 240 1.41 -37.20 -9.04
C PRO A 240 2.65 -36.33 -9.31
N THR A 241 3.52 -36.22 -8.30
CA THR A 241 4.80 -35.51 -8.42
C THR A 241 5.71 -36.27 -9.38
N THR A 242 5.80 -35.82 -10.62
CA THR A 242 6.81 -36.32 -11.55
C THR A 242 8.12 -35.60 -11.26
N THR A 243 9.03 -36.26 -10.54
CA THR A 243 10.38 -35.75 -10.29
C THR A 243 11.16 -35.66 -11.60
N VAL A 244 11.34 -34.45 -12.13
CA VAL A 244 12.24 -34.20 -13.27
C VAL A 244 13.61 -33.85 -12.72
N THR A 245 14.54 -34.81 -12.78
CA THR A 245 15.95 -34.59 -12.43
C THR A 245 16.61 -33.73 -13.51
N THR A 246 16.83 -32.45 -13.23
CA THR A 246 17.62 -31.57 -14.11
C THR A 246 19.09 -31.65 -13.70
N THR A 247 19.93 -32.23 -14.56
CA THR A 247 21.39 -32.31 -14.35
C THR A 247 22.03 -30.98 -14.75
N THR A 248 22.50 -30.20 -13.78
CA THR A 248 23.25 -28.96 -14.01
C THR A 248 24.76 -29.25 -13.98
N SER A 249 25.45 -28.97 -15.09
CA SER A 249 26.91 -29.02 -15.21
C SER A 249 27.56 -27.80 -14.54
N ALA A 250 28.71 -28.03 -13.88
CA ALA A 250 29.46 -27.03 -13.13
C ALA A 250 30.06 -25.94 -14.05
N PRO A 251 29.90 -24.65 -13.73
CA PRO A 251 30.59 -23.58 -14.44
C PRO A 251 32.04 -23.41 -13.94
N PRO A 252 32.95 -22.96 -14.82
CA PRO A 252 34.36 -22.76 -14.50
C PRO A 252 34.58 -21.60 -13.52
N VAL A 253 35.63 -21.74 -12.71
CA VAL A 253 36.13 -20.72 -11.77
C VAL A 253 36.51 -19.46 -12.54
N VAL A 254 35.80 -18.36 -12.30
CA VAL A 254 36.14 -17.04 -12.82
C VAL A 254 36.79 -16.22 -11.72
N THR A 255 38.04 -15.85 -11.95
CA THR A 255 38.82 -14.90 -11.14
C THR A 255 38.17 -13.51 -11.20
N THR A 256 37.73 -12.99 -10.06
CA THR A 256 37.09 -11.67 -9.96
C THR A 256 38.10 -10.54 -10.12
N THR A 257 38.17 -10.00 -11.34
CA THR A 257 38.64 -8.63 -11.58
C THR A 257 37.43 -7.70 -11.41
N PRO A 258 37.54 -6.52 -10.75
CA PRO A 258 36.39 -5.63 -10.57
C PRO A 258 35.86 -5.18 -11.94
N PRO A 259 34.60 -5.45 -12.32
CA PRO A 259 33.99 -4.76 -13.45
C PRO A 259 33.68 -3.33 -12.98
N GLY A 260 34.04 -2.26 -13.69
CA GLY A 260 33.95 -2.12 -15.14
C GLY A 260 32.68 -1.33 -15.45
N VAL A 261 32.81 0.00 -15.40
CA VAL A 261 31.84 1.06 -15.79
C VAL A 261 30.45 0.96 -15.13
N ASP A 262 30.27 1.76 -14.09
CA ASP A 262 28.96 2.05 -13.47
C ASP A 262 27.94 2.46 -14.56
N PRO A 263 26.82 1.74 -14.76
CA PRO A 263 25.84 2.11 -15.77
C PRO A 263 25.32 3.52 -15.45
N ALA A 264 25.60 4.47 -16.34
CA ALA A 264 25.19 5.86 -16.15
C ALA A 264 23.69 5.92 -15.85
N TYR A 265 23.32 6.46 -14.68
CA TYR A 265 21.93 6.67 -14.29
C TYR A 265 21.31 7.73 -15.24
N PRO A 266 20.40 7.35 -16.16
CA PRO A 266 20.05 8.18 -17.31
C PRO A 266 18.93 9.19 -17.02
N PHE A 267 18.56 9.37 -15.76
CA PHE A 267 17.41 10.19 -15.37
C PHE A 267 17.83 11.59 -14.97
N LYS A 268 16.90 12.53 -15.13
CA LYS A 268 17.13 13.89 -14.67
C LYS A 268 17.12 13.90 -13.15
N PRO A 269 18.01 14.68 -12.50
CA PRO A 269 17.89 14.95 -11.07
C PRO A 269 16.49 15.48 -10.76
N ASN A 270 15.91 15.04 -9.65
CA ASN A 270 14.65 15.63 -9.20
C ASN A 270 14.87 17.11 -8.84
N GLY A 271 13.78 17.87 -8.78
CA GLY A 271 13.84 19.21 -8.23
C GLY A 271 14.28 19.22 -6.76
N PRO A 272 14.77 20.36 -6.24
CA PRO A 272 15.37 20.44 -4.92
C PRO A 272 14.41 20.07 -3.79
N CYS A 273 13.11 20.36 -3.92
CA CYS A 273 12.13 20.00 -2.90
C CYS A 273 11.91 18.49 -2.86
N VAL A 274 11.63 17.88 -4.03
CA VAL A 274 11.42 16.43 -4.13
C VAL A 274 12.67 15.67 -3.70
N GLN A 275 13.85 16.16 -4.11
CA GLN A 275 15.11 15.52 -3.75
C GLN A 275 15.39 15.60 -2.25
N ASN A 276 15.10 16.74 -1.62
CA ASN A 276 15.22 16.87 -0.17
C ASN A 276 14.25 15.95 0.57
N CYS A 277 13.02 15.78 0.08
CA CYS A 277 12.06 14.82 0.64
C CYS A 277 12.58 13.39 0.59
N ILE A 278 13.03 12.94 -0.58
CA ILE A 278 13.61 11.61 -0.81
C ILE A 278 14.80 11.38 0.14
N ASN A 279 15.73 12.33 0.20
CA ASN A 279 16.93 12.19 1.02
C ASN A 279 16.66 12.28 2.52
N THR A 280 15.71 13.11 2.97
CA THR A 280 15.35 13.23 4.39
C THR A 280 14.71 11.94 4.89
N VAL A 281 13.70 11.45 4.18
CA VAL A 281 13.00 10.19 4.53
C VAL A 281 13.96 9.02 4.41
N GLY A 282 14.72 8.95 3.31
CA GLY A 282 15.70 7.90 3.09
C GLY A 282 16.74 7.81 4.20
N LYS A 283 17.31 8.95 4.62
CA LYS A 283 18.31 8.99 5.72
C LYS A 283 17.72 8.61 7.08
N ALA A 284 16.44 8.90 7.31
CA ALA A 284 15.76 8.48 8.53
C ALA A 284 15.61 6.95 8.59
N MET A 285 15.37 6.29 7.45
CA MET A 285 15.23 4.83 7.38
C MET A 285 16.56 4.08 7.23
N PHE A 286 17.54 4.73 6.60
CA PHE A 286 18.83 4.18 6.26
C PHE A 286 19.87 5.32 6.30
N PRO A 287 20.71 5.43 7.34
CA PRO A 287 21.62 6.56 7.51
C PRO A 287 22.57 6.83 6.32
N ASN A 288 22.89 5.78 5.57
CA ASN A 288 23.74 5.84 4.38
C ASN A 288 22.97 6.08 3.07
N PHE A 289 21.67 6.39 3.15
CA PHE A 289 20.83 6.65 1.99
C PHE A 289 21.40 7.77 1.14
N SER A 290 21.47 7.51 -0.16
CA SER A 290 21.99 8.42 -1.16
C SER A 290 21.31 8.20 -2.50
N ASP A 291 20.78 9.29 -3.06
CA ASP A 291 20.29 9.38 -4.42
C ASP A 291 21.40 9.67 -5.45
N ASP A 292 22.61 9.99 -4.99
CA ASP A 292 23.78 10.18 -5.87
C ASP A 292 24.14 8.84 -6.56
N PRO A 293 24.08 8.77 -7.90
CA PRO A 293 24.45 7.58 -8.66
C PRO A 293 25.87 7.08 -8.39
N LYS A 294 26.77 7.96 -7.92
CA LYS A 294 28.16 7.60 -7.60
C LYS A 294 28.34 7.01 -6.19
N SER A 295 27.29 7.02 -5.38
CA SER A 295 27.37 6.50 -4.01
C SER A 295 27.44 4.97 -4.00
N PRO A 296 28.29 4.37 -3.15
CA PRO A 296 28.29 2.91 -2.98
C PRO A 296 26.96 2.38 -2.44
N TYR A 297 26.11 3.25 -1.89
CA TYR A 297 24.80 2.91 -1.36
C TYR A 297 23.64 3.22 -2.30
N PHE A 298 23.92 3.62 -3.55
CA PHE A 298 22.90 4.06 -4.50
C PHE A 298 21.84 2.98 -4.76
N PHE A 299 22.25 1.76 -5.11
CA PHE A 299 21.31 0.67 -5.37
C PHE A 299 20.51 0.25 -4.14
N GLU A 300 21.14 0.24 -2.96
CA GLU A 300 20.43 -0.03 -1.71
C GLU A 300 19.40 1.06 -1.42
N SER A 301 19.72 2.33 -1.69
CA SER A 301 18.80 3.46 -1.53
C SER A 301 17.61 3.36 -2.49
N LEU A 302 17.87 3.03 -3.77
CA LEU A 302 16.82 2.78 -4.75
C LEU A 302 15.91 1.59 -4.38
N SER A 303 16.42 0.61 -3.63
CA SER A 303 15.60 -0.53 -3.19
C SER A 303 14.40 -0.10 -2.33
N TYR A 304 14.53 0.96 -1.53
CA TYR A 304 13.43 1.55 -0.74
C TYR A 304 12.35 2.19 -1.62
N SER A 305 12.66 2.58 -2.85
CA SER A 305 11.66 3.14 -3.79
C SER A 305 11.03 2.05 -4.67
N PHE A 306 11.79 1.03 -5.05
CA PHE A 306 11.44 0.17 -6.18
C PHE A 306 11.25 -1.31 -5.86
N GLU A 307 11.71 -1.82 -4.72
CA GLU A 307 11.45 -3.21 -4.34
C GLU A 307 10.01 -3.40 -3.89
N SER A 308 9.19 -3.93 -4.79
CA SER A 308 7.75 -4.06 -4.54
C SER A 308 7.47 -5.11 -3.46
N GLY A 309 6.53 -4.82 -2.57
CA GLY A 309 6.06 -5.76 -1.55
C GLY A 309 6.84 -5.78 -0.23
N SER A 310 7.86 -4.93 -0.06
CA SER A 310 8.52 -4.76 1.23
C SER A 310 7.81 -3.71 2.09
N ASP A 311 7.77 -3.91 3.41
CA ASP A 311 7.26 -2.91 4.37
C ASP A 311 8.07 -1.61 4.30
N LYS A 312 9.39 -1.73 4.06
CA LYS A 312 10.30 -0.59 3.87
C LYS A 312 9.89 0.27 2.68
N THR A 313 9.56 -0.35 1.56
CA THR A 313 9.15 0.36 0.35
C THR A 313 7.83 1.08 0.55
N ARG A 314 6.87 0.43 1.21
CA ARG A 314 5.59 1.06 1.55
C ARG A 314 5.79 2.26 2.48
N ALA A 315 6.53 2.09 3.57
CA ALA A 315 6.82 3.18 4.51
C ALA A 315 7.54 4.35 3.83
N PHE A 316 8.60 4.06 3.07
CA PHE A 316 9.36 5.06 2.33
C PHE A 316 8.46 5.85 1.35
N MET A 317 7.68 5.15 0.52
CA MET A 317 6.80 5.80 -0.47
C MET A 317 5.67 6.60 0.20
N THR A 318 5.15 6.15 1.34
CA THR A 318 4.17 6.90 2.13
C THR A 318 4.77 8.20 2.66
N ASP A 319 5.93 8.14 3.31
CA ASP A 319 6.57 9.30 3.93
C ASP A 319 7.10 10.29 2.89
N VAL A 320 7.72 9.79 1.81
CA VAL A 320 8.12 10.62 0.67
C VAL A 320 6.90 11.27 0.03
N GLY A 321 5.80 10.54 -0.19
CA GLY A 321 4.57 11.08 -0.74
C GLY A 321 3.97 12.20 0.11
N MET A 322 3.94 12.03 1.44
CA MET A 322 3.49 13.07 2.37
C MET A 322 4.38 14.32 2.32
N CYS A 323 5.69 14.15 2.19
CA CYS A 323 6.63 15.26 2.04
C CYS A 323 6.47 15.97 0.68
N GLN A 324 6.42 15.20 -0.41
CA GLN A 324 6.26 15.67 -1.79
C GLN A 324 4.95 16.43 -2.02
N GLY A 325 3.90 16.16 -1.23
CA GLY A 325 2.65 16.90 -1.26
C GLY A 325 2.79 18.41 -1.00
N LYS A 326 3.94 18.86 -0.47
CA LYS A 326 4.27 20.27 -0.27
C LYS A 326 5.18 20.85 -1.35
N CYS A 327 5.66 20.02 -2.28
CA CYS A 327 6.57 20.44 -3.33
C CYS A 327 5.85 21.10 -4.51
N PRO A 328 6.55 21.97 -5.28
CA PRO A 328 5.99 22.56 -6.50
C PRO A 328 5.50 21.48 -7.48
N ALA A 329 4.35 21.73 -8.12
CA ALA A 329 3.74 20.78 -9.05
C ALA A 329 4.71 20.31 -10.15
N ALA A 330 5.50 21.23 -10.73
CA ALA A 330 6.47 20.91 -11.77
C ALA A 330 7.54 19.90 -11.33
N GLU A 331 7.94 19.89 -10.05
CA GLU A 331 8.90 18.90 -9.54
C GLU A 331 8.24 17.52 -9.35
N ASN A 332 7.00 17.50 -8.85
CA ASN A 332 6.22 16.28 -8.69
C ASN A 332 5.85 15.65 -10.03
N ASP A 333 5.56 16.47 -11.04
CA ASP A 333 5.30 16.05 -12.42
C ASP A 333 6.55 15.42 -13.03
N LEU A 334 7.73 16.05 -12.84
CA LEU A 334 9.00 15.47 -13.28
C LEU A 334 9.25 14.11 -12.63
N TYR A 335 9.14 14.02 -11.28
CA TYR A 335 9.34 12.78 -10.54
C TYR A 335 8.41 11.67 -11.03
N SER A 336 7.12 11.98 -11.17
CA SER A 336 6.10 11.04 -11.62
C SER A 336 6.31 10.58 -13.06
N ALA A 337 6.74 11.49 -13.95
CA ALA A 337 7.04 11.17 -15.35
C ALA A 337 8.21 10.19 -15.50
N GLN A 338 9.21 10.23 -14.61
CA GLN A 338 10.38 9.35 -14.67
C GLN A 338 10.31 8.13 -13.72
N PHE A 339 9.40 8.11 -12.76
CA PHE A 339 9.33 7.06 -11.72
C PHE A 339 9.23 5.65 -12.32
N PHE A 340 8.40 5.47 -13.35
CA PHE A 340 8.23 4.17 -13.98
C PHE A 340 9.51 3.71 -14.69
N ASP A 341 10.12 4.59 -15.48
CA ASP A 341 11.34 4.27 -16.21
C ASP A 341 12.53 4.04 -15.26
N GLN A 342 12.60 4.80 -14.14
CA GLN A 342 13.57 4.57 -13.07
C GLN A 342 13.42 3.17 -12.47
N LYS A 343 12.19 2.73 -12.23
CA LYS A 343 11.92 1.37 -11.73
C LYS A 343 12.35 0.31 -12.72
N VAL A 344 12.08 0.49 -14.02
CA VAL A 344 12.52 -0.43 -15.09
C VAL A 344 14.05 -0.50 -15.11
N TRP A 345 14.73 0.64 -15.11
CA TRP A 345 16.18 0.72 -15.08
C TRP A 345 16.78 0.07 -13.83
N TYR A 346 16.24 0.35 -12.65
CA TYR A 346 16.68 -0.26 -11.39
C TYR A 346 16.60 -1.78 -11.46
N ASN A 347 15.48 -2.34 -11.93
CA ASN A 347 15.32 -3.79 -12.03
C ASN A 347 16.30 -4.43 -13.03
N ALA A 348 16.67 -3.71 -14.09
CA ALA A 348 17.63 -4.19 -15.08
C ALA A 348 19.10 -4.12 -14.59
N ASN A 349 19.42 -3.17 -13.71
CA ASN A 349 20.80 -2.87 -13.31
C ASN A 349 21.14 -3.24 -11.86
N LYS A 350 20.14 -3.55 -11.02
CA LYS A 350 20.40 -3.87 -9.61
C LYS A 350 21.33 -5.08 -9.48
N PRO A 351 22.23 -5.10 -8.48
CA PRO A 351 23.08 -6.25 -8.23
C PRO A 351 22.25 -7.52 -8.09
N LYS A 352 22.56 -8.53 -8.90
CA LYS A 352 21.94 -9.85 -8.75
C LYS A 352 22.43 -10.45 -7.43
N PRO A 353 21.56 -11.07 -6.62
CA PRO A 353 22.00 -11.78 -5.42
C PRO A 353 23.02 -12.85 -5.82
N THR A 354 24.30 -12.62 -5.51
CA THR A 354 25.31 -13.67 -5.59
C THR A 354 25.03 -14.64 -4.45
N THR A 355 24.94 -15.92 -4.75
CA THR A 355 24.68 -17.02 -3.80
C THR A 355 25.82 -17.28 -2.80
N GLY A 356 26.70 -16.31 -2.56
CA GLY A 356 27.70 -16.30 -1.50
C GLY A 356 27.53 -15.03 -0.69
N VAL A 357 27.59 -15.16 0.64
CA VAL A 357 27.51 -14.04 1.60
C VAL A 357 28.45 -12.92 1.14
N PRO A 358 27.94 -11.76 0.69
CA PRO A 358 28.78 -10.65 0.31
C PRO A 358 29.44 -10.11 1.59
N THR A 359 30.76 -10.04 1.62
CA THR A 359 31.48 -9.26 2.63
C THR A 359 31.29 -7.79 2.25
N ILE A 360 30.49 -7.06 3.04
CA ILE A 360 30.38 -5.61 2.91
C ILE A 360 31.79 -5.03 3.07
N PRO A 361 32.28 -4.19 2.15
CA PRO A 361 33.55 -3.51 2.32
C PRO A 361 33.51 -2.71 3.63
N THR A 362 34.33 -3.12 4.59
CA THR A 362 34.54 -2.35 5.81
C THR A 362 35.30 -1.10 5.39
N VAL A 363 34.62 0.05 5.36
CA VAL A 363 35.29 1.33 5.17
C VAL A 363 36.28 1.48 6.33
N PRO A 364 37.59 1.72 6.09
CA PRO A 364 38.55 1.90 7.15
C PRO A 364 38.14 3.09 8.01
N THR A 365 37.65 2.83 9.22
CA THR A 365 37.57 3.84 10.26
C THR A 365 39.00 4.12 10.71
N THR A 366 39.57 5.24 10.26
CA THR A 366 40.83 5.75 10.80
C THR A 366 40.69 5.85 12.31
N PRO A 367 41.51 5.14 13.11
CA PRO A 367 41.38 5.17 14.55
C PRO A 367 41.88 6.52 15.07
N THR A 368 40.96 7.35 15.55
CA THR A 368 41.31 8.52 16.36
C THR A 368 41.93 8.02 17.66
N THR A 369 43.25 8.14 17.76
CA THR A 369 44.02 7.74 18.95
C THR A 369 43.60 8.63 20.12
N THR A 370 42.82 8.09 21.04
CA THR A 370 42.54 8.73 22.33
C THR A 370 43.44 8.07 23.37
N THR A 371 44.44 8.81 23.85
CA THR A 371 45.36 8.38 24.90
C THR A 371 44.59 8.25 26.22
N THR A 372 44.38 7.02 26.68
CA THR A 372 43.85 6.73 28.02
C THR A 372 44.94 6.91 29.05
N THR A 373 44.86 8.00 29.81
CA THR A 373 45.52 8.12 31.13
C THR A 373 44.52 7.63 32.16
N SER A 374 44.94 6.66 32.98
CA SER A 374 44.14 6.09 34.06
C SER A 374 43.94 7.12 35.18
N ASP A 375 42.70 7.54 35.37
CA ASP A 375 42.22 8.33 36.52
C ASP A 375 40.87 7.76 37.01
N PRO A 376 40.51 8.01 38.28
CA PRO A 376 39.71 7.10 39.10
C PRO A 376 38.22 7.04 38.75
N VAL A 377 37.58 5.96 39.22
CA VAL A 377 36.15 5.67 39.16
C VAL A 377 35.29 6.95 39.25
N PRO A 378 34.52 7.32 38.21
CA PRO A 378 33.67 8.49 38.27
C PRO A 378 32.43 8.17 39.10
N THR A 379 32.30 8.84 40.24
CA THR A 379 31.02 9.05 40.91
C THR A 379 30.06 9.73 39.94
N THR A 380 28.88 9.13 39.79
CA THR A 380 27.78 9.59 38.92
C THR A 380 27.44 11.06 39.21
N PRO A 381 27.40 11.97 38.21
CA PRO A 381 26.94 13.32 38.43
C PRO A 381 25.43 13.30 38.62
N SER A 382 24.97 13.70 39.80
CA SER A 382 23.59 14.14 40.04
C SER A 382 23.39 15.50 39.37
N GLY A 383 23.32 15.50 38.04
CA GLY A 383 23.07 16.69 37.22
C GLY A 383 21.83 16.47 36.38
N GLY A 384 20.68 16.93 36.87
CA GLY A 384 19.43 16.89 36.10
C GLY A 384 19.56 17.67 34.80
N PHE A 385 18.99 17.15 33.72
CA PHE A 385 18.92 17.88 32.46
C PHE A 385 17.98 19.07 32.63
N ASN A 386 18.41 20.25 32.20
CA ASN A 386 17.58 21.46 32.21
C ASN A 386 16.60 21.38 31.03
N TYR A 387 15.56 20.56 31.19
CA TYR A 387 14.55 20.30 30.17
C TYR A 387 13.64 21.54 30.05
N PRO A 388 13.64 22.25 28.90
CA PRO A 388 13.04 23.58 28.79
C PRO A 388 11.51 23.57 28.69
N PHE A 389 10.89 22.38 28.66
CA PHE A 389 9.45 22.23 28.54
C PHE A 389 8.82 22.02 29.92
N LYS A 390 7.64 22.62 30.12
CA LYS A 390 6.86 22.37 31.33
C LYS A 390 6.53 20.87 31.41
N PRO A 391 6.63 20.25 32.60
CA PRO A 391 6.19 18.87 32.78
C PRO A 391 4.75 18.68 32.31
N ASN A 392 4.47 17.52 31.74
CA ASN A 392 3.11 17.12 31.43
C ASN A 392 2.23 17.20 32.70
N GLY A 393 0.94 17.52 32.54
CA GLY A 393 0.00 17.48 33.66
C GLY A 393 -0.07 16.08 34.28
N GLN A 394 -0.41 16.00 35.58
CA GLN A 394 -0.37 14.73 36.34
C GLN A 394 -1.12 13.57 35.69
N CYS A 395 -2.23 13.83 34.98
CA CYS A 395 -2.98 12.81 34.26
C CYS A 395 -2.16 12.20 33.11
N VAL A 396 -1.58 13.06 32.25
CA VAL A 396 -0.79 12.65 31.09
C VAL A 396 0.48 11.95 31.56
N ALA A 397 1.22 12.55 32.49
CA ALA A 397 2.43 11.97 33.05
C ALA A 397 2.16 10.62 33.75
N GLY A 398 1.01 10.46 34.39
CA GLY A 398 0.59 9.20 35.00
C GLY A 398 0.33 8.10 33.97
N CYS A 399 -0.34 8.44 32.87
CA CYS A 399 -0.61 7.53 31.77
C CYS A 399 0.68 7.10 31.05
N THR A 400 1.54 8.04 30.63
CA THR A 400 2.80 7.71 29.93
C THR A 400 3.76 6.94 30.83
N ASN A 401 3.92 7.31 32.11
CA ASN A 401 4.75 6.52 33.02
C ASN A 401 4.19 5.10 33.25
N LYS A 402 2.87 4.93 33.35
CA LYS A 402 2.26 3.60 33.56
C LYS A 402 2.46 2.70 32.34
N VAL A 403 2.18 3.20 31.14
CA VAL A 403 2.34 2.43 29.89
C VAL A 403 3.81 2.20 29.59
N GLY A 404 4.63 3.25 29.68
CA GLY A 404 6.07 3.16 29.45
C GLY A 404 6.76 2.18 30.39
N ARG A 405 6.37 2.14 31.68
CA ARG A 405 6.92 1.15 32.63
C ARG A 405 6.44 -0.28 32.40
N ALA A 406 5.26 -0.46 31.81
CA ALA A 406 4.76 -1.78 31.42
C ALA A 406 5.57 -2.36 30.25
N MET A 407 6.10 -1.51 29.38
CA MET A 407 6.93 -1.90 28.23
C MET A 407 8.43 -1.93 28.57
N PHE A 408 8.89 -0.97 29.38
CA PHE A 408 10.29 -0.78 29.75
C PHE A 408 10.40 -0.49 31.26
N PRO A 409 10.88 -1.43 32.09
CA PRO A 409 10.88 -1.29 33.54
C PRO A 409 11.53 -0.01 34.08
N ASN A 410 12.49 0.55 33.32
CA ASN A 410 13.26 1.75 33.66
C ASN A 410 12.69 3.05 33.05
N TYR A 411 11.52 3.03 32.41
CA TYR A 411 10.92 4.22 31.80
C TYR A 411 10.63 5.32 32.84
N SER A 412 10.96 6.57 32.50
CA SER A 412 10.72 7.74 33.35
C SER A 412 10.67 9.04 32.55
N GLU A 413 9.59 9.81 32.75
CA GLU A 413 9.49 11.18 32.25
C GLU A 413 10.07 12.23 33.22
N ASP A 414 10.70 11.83 34.33
CA ASP A 414 11.37 12.77 35.24
C ASP A 414 12.69 13.24 34.59
N PRO A 415 12.88 14.54 34.30
CA PRO A 415 14.13 15.06 33.73
C PRO A 415 15.38 14.82 34.58
N LYS A 416 15.21 14.45 35.86
CA LYS A 416 16.28 14.08 36.78
C LYS A 416 16.58 12.57 36.78
N SER A 417 15.73 11.77 36.16
CA SER A 417 15.95 10.33 36.04
C SER A 417 17.12 10.04 35.10
N PRO A 418 18.01 9.08 35.43
CA PRO A 418 19.07 8.65 34.51
C PRO A 418 18.52 8.01 33.23
N TYR A 419 17.23 7.64 33.20
CA TYR A 419 16.56 7.01 32.06
C TYR A 419 15.71 7.99 31.23
N PHE A 420 15.75 9.29 31.54
CA PHE A 420 14.90 10.29 30.89
C PHE A 420 15.10 10.36 29.36
N ILE A 421 16.35 10.48 28.91
CA ILE A 421 16.67 10.59 27.48
C ILE A 421 16.27 9.32 26.71
N GLN A 422 16.50 8.15 27.30
CA GLN A 422 16.08 6.86 26.73
C GLN A 422 14.55 6.72 26.70
N SER A 423 13.84 7.29 27.68
CA SER A 423 12.37 7.28 27.69
C SER A 423 11.77 8.22 26.65
N LEU A 424 12.43 9.35 26.40
CA LEU A 424 12.07 10.27 25.31
C LEU A 424 12.28 9.63 23.94
N SER A 425 13.35 8.85 23.73
CA SER A 425 13.56 8.18 22.45
C SER A 425 12.41 7.22 22.12
N TYR A 426 11.90 6.47 23.10
CA TYR A 426 10.70 5.63 22.90
C TYR A 426 9.41 6.39 22.63
N THR A 427 9.35 7.68 22.95
CA THR A 427 8.12 8.48 22.79
C THR A 427 8.15 9.31 21.50
N PHE A 428 9.35 9.65 21.01
CA PHE A 428 9.53 10.63 19.93
C PHE A 428 10.36 10.14 18.73
N GLU A 429 11.09 9.01 18.83
CA GLU A 429 11.74 8.42 17.65
C GLU A 429 10.72 7.59 16.87
N SER A 430 10.17 8.15 15.80
CA SER A 430 9.33 7.39 14.86
C SER A 430 10.17 6.39 14.07
N GLY A 431 9.71 5.14 13.96
CA GLY A 431 10.32 4.11 13.12
C GLY A 431 11.21 3.09 13.85
N SER A 432 11.23 3.10 15.18
CA SER A 432 11.77 1.97 15.95
C SER A 432 10.72 0.86 16.08
N ALA A 433 11.12 -0.38 16.37
CA ALA A 433 10.17 -1.48 16.60
C ALA A 433 9.20 -1.25 17.80
N ASN A 434 9.39 -0.16 18.54
CA ASN A 434 8.67 0.18 19.76
C ASN A 434 7.75 1.41 19.62
N THR A 435 7.66 2.02 18.43
CA THR A 435 6.88 3.22 18.08
C THR A 435 6.24 3.04 16.72
#